data_AF-A0A2G0WLQ5-F1
#
_entry.id   AF-A0A2G0WLQ5-F1
#
_cell.length_a   1.000
_cell.length_b   1.000
_cell.length_c   1.000
_cell.angle_alpha   90.00
_cell.angle_beta   90.00
_cell.angle_gamma   90.00
#
_symmetry.space_group_name_H-M   'P 1'
#
loop_
_entity.id
_entity.type
_entity.pdbx_description
1 polymer ?
#
loop_
_entity_poly.entity_id
_entity_poly.type
_entity_poly.pdbx_seq_one_letter_code
_entity_poly.pdbx_strand_id
1 'polypeptide(L)' 'MRMFTRVIAAVVALALIVSTIVFILENQQKVSLVFLGWSSPELFLAIPIIVALLAGMLIGPLLGWVVVLRKKRKLDRRSI' A
#
# COMPACT_ATOMS: atom_id res chain seq x y z
N MET A 1 -20.72 11.93 -18.20
CA MET A 1 -20.22 11.29 -16.96
C MET A 1 -18.86 10.60 -17.15
N ARG A 2 -18.65 9.71 -18.14
CA ARG A 2 -17.36 8.97 -18.30
C ARG A 2 -16.10 9.86 -18.44
N MET A 3 -16.18 10.95 -19.19
CA MET A 3 -15.05 11.89 -19.35
C MET A 3 -14.74 12.62 -18.03
N PHE A 4 -15.77 13.08 -17.33
CA PHE A 4 -15.65 13.74 -16.03
C PHE A 4 -15.02 12.83 -14.97
N THR A 5 -15.43 11.56 -14.90
CA THR A 5 -14.82 10.56 -14.02
C THR A 5 -13.34 10.33 -14.34
N ARG A 6 -12.96 10.31 -15.63
CA ARG A 6 -11.56 10.17 -16.06
C ARG A 6 -10.71 11.39 -15.70
N VAL A 7 -11.26 12.59 -15.87
CA VAL A 7 -10.58 13.84 -15.50
C VAL A 7 -10.36 13.89 -13.99
N ILE A 8 -11.38 13.56 -13.18
CA ILE A 8 -11.24 13.48 -11.73
C ILE A 8 -10.18 12.43 -11.35
N ALA A 9 -10.22 11.23 -11.94
CA ALA A 9 -9.24 10.19 -11.64
C ALA A 9 -7.81 10.64 -11.98
N ALA A 10 -7.62 11.34 -13.10
CA ALA A 10 -6.32 11.89 -13.50
C ALA A 10 -5.84 12.98 -12.52
N VAL A 11 -6.73 13.87 -12.08
CA VAL A 11 -6.41 14.91 -11.08
C VAL A 11 -6.03 14.28 -9.73
N VAL A 12 -6.78 13.27 -9.28
CA VAL A 12 -6.46 12.54 -8.04
C VAL A 12 -5.11 11.83 -8.17
N ALA A 13 -4.83 11.17 -9.30
CA ALA A 13 -3.55 10.53 -9.53
C ALA A 13 -2.39 11.54 -9.53
N LEU A 14 -2.56 12.69 -10.20
CA LEU A 14 -1.57 13.78 -10.18
C LEU A 14 -1.35 14.32 -8.77
N ALA A 15 -2.42 14.55 -8.01
CA ALA A 15 -2.33 15.02 -6.63
C ALA A 15 -1.58 14.02 -5.75
N LEU A 16 -1.82 12.72 -5.92
CA LEU A 16 -1.08 11.66 -5.22
C LEU A 16 0.41 11.67 -5.58
N ILE A 17 0.75 11.84 -6.87
CA ILE A 17 2.14 11.93 -7.32
C ILE A 17 2.83 13.13 -6.68
N VAL A 18 2.23 14.32 -6.77
CA VAL A 18 2.79 15.56 -6.19
C VAL A 18 2.94 15.43 -4.67
N SER A 19 1.92 14.92 -3.98
CA SER A 19 1.97 14.69 -2.54
C SER A 19 3.09 13.71 -2.15
N THR A 20 3.31 12.66 -2.94
CA THR A 20 4.40 11.71 -2.72
C THR A 20 5.77 12.38 -2.89
N ILE A 21 5.94 13.22 -3.93
CA ILE A 21 7.19 13.96 -4.14
C ILE A 21 7.47 14.91 -2.96
N VAL A 22 6.48 15.71 -2.56
CA VAL A 22 6.62 16.63 -1.41
C VAL A 22 6.94 15.84 -0.14
N PHE A 23 6.26 14.73 0.09
CA PHE A 23 6.54 13.87 1.24
C PHE A 23 7.98 13.37 1.26
N ILE A 24 8.53 12.94 0.12
CA ILE A 24 9.93 12.53 0.01
C ILE A 24 10.88 13.70 0.30
N LEU A 25 10.58 14.89 -0.24
CA LEU A 25 11.43 16.07 -0.09
C LEU A 25 11.43 16.64 1.33
N GLU A 26 10.28 16.64 2.00
CA GLU A 26 10.14 17.07 3.40
C GLU A 26 10.79 16.08 4.37
N ASN A 27 10.77 14.78 4.05
CA ASN A 27 11.30 13.73 4.90
C ASN A 27 12.67 13.23 4.42
N GLN A 28 13.59 14.16 4.14
CA GLN A 28 14.99 13.88 3.80
C GLN A 28 15.84 13.42 5.01
N GLN A 29 15.22 13.24 6.17
CA GLN A 29 15.89 12.70 7.34
C GLN A 29 16.37 11.28 7.07
N LYS A 30 17.65 11.02 7.32
CA LYS A 30 18.21 9.68 7.29
C LYS A 30 17.86 8.95 8.58
N VAL A 31 17.36 7.73 8.45
CA VAL A 31 16.99 6.86 9.56
C VAL A 31 17.52 5.45 9.31
N SER A 32 17.90 4.77 10.38
CA SER A 32 18.16 3.33 10.37
C SER A 32 16.97 2.60 10.97
N LEU A 33 16.56 1.50 10.34
CA LEU A 33 15.51 0.64 10.85
C LEU A 33 16.15 -0.47 11.67
N VAL A 34 15.68 -0.65 12.90
CA VAL A 34 16.11 -1.76 13.75
C VAL A 34 14.98 -2.78 13.79
N PHE A 35 15.24 -3.97 13.26
CA PHE A 35 14.32 -5.10 13.28
C PHE A 35 14.97 -6.30 13.95
N LEU A 36 14.36 -6.81 15.01
CA LEU A 36 14.83 -8.01 15.72
C LEU A 36 16.31 -7.94 16.13
N GLY A 37 16.82 -6.74 16.46
CA GLY A 37 18.22 -6.50 16.82
C GLY A 37 19.16 -6.25 15.63
N TRP A 38 18.68 -6.34 14.40
CA TRP A 38 19.45 -6.06 13.18
C TRP A 38 19.15 -4.65 12.68
N SER A 39 20.19 -3.87 12.41
CA SER A 39 20.07 -2.50 11.90
C SER A 39 20.22 -2.47 10.39
N SER A 40 19.33 -1.75 9.71
CA SER A 40 19.48 -1.45 8.29
C SER A 40 20.53 -0.36 8.07
N PRO A 41 21.08 -0.24 6.85
CA PRO A 41 21.74 0.99 6.42
C PRO A 41 20.83 2.20 6.60
N GLU A 42 21.43 3.38 6.74
CA GLU A 42 20.68 4.64 6.78
C GLU A 42 20.00 4.90 5.44
N LEU A 43 18.68 5.10 5.48
CA LEU A 43 17.84 5.41 4.34
C LEU A 43 17.04 6.66 4.63
N PHE A 44 16.60 7.38 3.59
CA PHE A 44 15.64 8.46 3.76
C PHE A 44 14.35 7.89 4.37
N LEU A 45 13.81 8.55 5.40
CA LEU A 45 12.62 8.13 6.14
C LEU A 45 11.42 7.82 5.22
N ALA A 46 11.30 8.55 4.12
CA ALA A 46 10.23 8.32 3.14
C ALA A 46 10.26 6.91 2.52
N ILE A 47 11.44 6.32 2.31
CA ILE A 47 11.59 5.02 1.63
C ILE A 47 10.86 3.90 2.40
N PRO A 48 11.17 3.60 3.67
CA PRO A 48 10.50 2.52 4.39
C PRO A 48 9.00 2.77 4.57
N ILE A 49 8.57 4.03 4.71
CA ILE A 49 7.15 4.38 4.83
C ILE A 49 6.40 4.03 3.54
N ILE A 50 6.93 4.42 2.38
CA ILE A 50 6.32 4.11 1.08
C ILE A 50 6.31 2.60 0.85
N VAL A 51 7.41 1.90 1.15
CA VAL A 51 7.48 0.43 1.02
C VAL A 51 6.45 -0.25 1.90
N ALA A 52 6.30 0.17 3.16
CA ALA A 52 5.31 -0.38 4.08
C ALA A 52 3.87 -0.13 3.58
N LEU A 53 3.60 1.07 3.06
CA LEU A 53 2.29 1.42 2.48
C LEU A 53 1.95 0.54 1.27
N LEU A 54 2.89 0.38 0.34
CA LEU A 54 2.73 -0.47 -0.84
C LEU A 54 2.57 -1.95 -0.46
N ALA A 55 3.38 -2.43 0.49
CA ALA A 55 3.27 -3.79 1.01
C ALA A 55 1.91 -4.03 1.66
N GLY A 56 1.42 -3.09 2.49
CA GLY A 56 0.10 -3.16 3.09
C GLY A 56 -1.02 -3.18 2.06
N MET A 57 -0.91 -2.37 1.00
CA MET A 57 -1.87 -2.34 -0.11
C MET A 57 -1.92 -3.65 -0.90
N LEU A 58 -0.81 -4.38 -0.99
CA LEU A 58 -0.76 -5.72 -1.61
C LEU A 58 -1.26 -6.82 -0.66
N ILE A 59 -0.84 -6.78 0.60
CA ILE A 59 -1.19 -7.79 1.62
C ILE A 59 -2.69 -7.76 1.92
N GLY A 60 -3.32 -6.58 2.01
CA GLY A 60 -4.74 -6.45 2.33
C GLY A 60 -5.68 -7.26 1.40
N PRO A 61 -5.62 -7.05 0.07
CA PRO A 61 -6.39 -7.84 -0.90
C PRO A 61 -6.06 -9.33 -0.87
N LEU A 62 -4.79 -9.71 -0.67
CA LEU A 62 -4.39 -11.12 -0.57
C LEU A 62 -5.05 -11.81 0.63
N LEU A 63 -5.03 -11.17 1.80
CA LEU A 63 -5.71 -11.67 2.99
C LEU A 63 -7.24 -11.73 2.78
N GLY A 64 -7.82 -10.69 2.18
CA GLY A 64 -9.24 -10.67 1.81
C GLY A 64 -9.62 -11.83 0.89
N TRP A 65 -8.80 -12.11 -0.12
CA TRP A 65 -9.00 -13.22 -1.05
C TRP A 65 -8.99 -14.58 -0.34
N VAL A 66 -8.05 -14.79 0.59
CA VAL A 66 -7.98 -16.03 1.40
C VAL A 66 -9.24 -16.22 2.23
N VAL A 67 -9.77 -15.16 2.85
CA VAL A 67 -11.01 -15.22 3.64
C VAL A 67 -12.21 -15.57 2.75
N VAL A 68 -12.31 -14.95 1.57
CA VAL A 68 -13.38 -15.22 0.60
C VAL A 68 -13.33 -16.68 0.10
N LEU A 69 -12.13 -17.19 -0.23
CA LEU A 69 -11.94 -18.59 -0.66
C LEU A 69 -12.39 -19.58 0.43
N ARG A 70 -12.03 -19.33 1.69
CA ARG A 70 -12.46 -20.18 2.82
C ARG A 70 -13.97 -20.18 2.99
N LYS A 71 -14.63 -19.02 2.82
CA LYS A 71 -16.10 -18.91 2.90
C LYS A 71 -16.79 -19.68 1.77
N LYS A 72 -16.29 -19.60 0.54
CA LYS A 72 -16.83 -20.36 -0.61
C LYS A 72 -16.74 -21.88 -0.39
N ARG A 73 -15.59 -22.40 0.04
CA ARG A 73 -15.42 -23.84 0.35
C ARG A 73 -16.37 -24.35 1.44
N LYS A 74 -16.70 -23.51 2.43
CA LYS A 74 -17.61 -23.89 3.53
C LYS A 74 -19.08 -23.93 3.09
N LEU A 75 -19.47 -23.11 2.11
CA LEU A 75 -20.81 -23.11 1.52
C LEU A 75 -21.01 -24.34 0.61
N ASP A 76 -20.03 -24.64 -0.23
CA ASP A 76 -20.06 -25.79 -1.15
C ASP A 76 -20.18 -27.15 -0.41
N ARG A 77 -19.56 -27.25 0.77
CA ARG A 77 -19.63 -28.45 1.62
C ARG A 77 -20.94 -28.57 2.43
N ARG A 78 -21.80 -27.55 2.44
CA ARG A 78 -23.12 -27.57 3.10
C ARG A 78 -24.27 -27.87 2.14
N SER A 79 -24.04 -27.77 0.83
CA SER A 79 -25.01 -28.08 -0.23
C SER A 79 -24.97 -29.55 -0.69
N ILE A 80 -24.15 -30.38 -0.04
CA ILE A 80 -24.07 -31.85 -0.19
C ILE A 80 -24.54 -32.46 1.12
#